data_AF-A0A8J7A6F1-F1
#
_entry.id   AF-A0A8J7A6F1-F1
#
_cell.length_a   1.000
_cell.length_b   1.000
_cell.length_c   1.000
_cell.angle_alpha   90.00
_cell.angle_beta   90.00
_cell.angle_gamma   90.00
#
_symmetry.space_group_name_H-M   'P 1'
#
loop_
_entity.id
_entity.type
_entity.pdbx_description
1 polymer ?
#
loop_
_entity_poly.entity_id
_entity_poly.type
_entity_poly.pdbx_seq_one_letter_code
_entity_poly.pdbx_strand_id
1 'polypeptide(L)'
;MQPTITIPKDWNYLCFTFGDRTQQGIIIGFEYYAEDSFLAERYGSGWRYSVIPHKNSDELLHYHESQIKPLSPEELSSQIIAEIDCHQQQIDVRKQQLLMVRRGSING
;
A
#
# COMPACT_ATOMS: atom_id res chain seq x y z
N MET A 1 5.13 -33.96 17.77
CA MET A 1 4.33 -33.71 16.56
C MET A 1 5.11 -32.74 15.69
N GLN A 2 5.40 -33.07 14.44
CA GLN A 2 5.94 -32.10 13.47
C GLN A 2 4.77 -31.29 12.90
N PRO A 3 4.86 -29.95 12.82
CA PRO A 3 3.84 -29.17 12.14
C PRO A 3 3.94 -29.46 10.64
N THR A 4 3.01 -30.24 10.12
CA THR A 4 2.79 -30.36 8.67
C THR A 4 2.08 -29.08 8.24
N ILE A 5 2.81 -28.18 7.59
CA ILE A 5 2.21 -27.01 6.95
C ILE A 5 1.51 -27.53 5.70
N THR A 6 0.19 -27.72 5.78
CA THR A 6 -0.63 -28.04 4.63
C THR A 6 -1.03 -26.73 3.96
N ILE A 7 -0.46 -26.45 2.79
CA ILE A 7 -0.91 -25.35 1.92
C ILE A 7 -2.32 -25.72 1.43
N PRO A 8 -3.37 -24.91 1.67
CA PRO A 8 -4.71 -25.21 1.17
C PRO A 8 -4.71 -25.38 -0.34
N LYS A 9 -5.49 -26.34 -0.85
CA LYS A 9 -5.53 -26.64 -2.29
C LYS A 9 -6.03 -25.46 -3.12
N ASP A 10 -6.81 -24.58 -2.50
CA ASP A 10 -7.41 -23.40 -3.13
C ASP A 10 -6.58 -22.13 -2.88
N TRP A 11 -5.34 -22.29 -2.39
CA TRP A 11 -4.33 -21.21 -2.35
C TRP A 11 -3.92 -20.89 -3.79
N ASN A 12 -4.73 -20.06 -4.44
CA ASN A 12 -4.48 -19.56 -5.78
C ASN A 12 -3.39 -18.47 -5.78
N TYR A 13 -2.76 -18.22 -6.93
CA TYR A 13 -1.81 -17.13 -7.07
C TYR A 13 -2.46 -15.79 -6.73
N LEU A 14 -1.72 -14.96 -5.99
CA LEU A 14 -2.13 -13.60 -5.65
C LEU A 14 -2.31 -12.77 -6.93
N CYS A 15 -3.46 -12.11 -7.08
CA CYS A 15 -3.64 -11.13 -8.14
C CYS A 15 -2.88 -9.82 -7.90
N PHE A 16 -2.53 -9.53 -6.64
CA PHE A 16 -1.85 -8.30 -6.24
C PHE A 16 -0.74 -8.57 -5.23
N THR A 17 0.25 -7.68 -5.18
CA THR A 17 1.44 -7.80 -4.34
C THR A 17 1.63 -6.61 -3.42
N PHE A 18 2.53 -6.73 -2.46
CA PHE A 18 2.84 -5.67 -1.52
C PHE A 18 3.36 -4.43 -2.26
N GLY A 19 2.80 -3.25 -1.95
CA GLY A 19 3.15 -1.98 -2.58
C GLY A 19 2.37 -1.65 -3.85
N ASP A 20 1.55 -2.58 -4.37
CA ASP A 20 0.70 -2.31 -5.51
C ASP A 20 -0.29 -1.19 -5.20
N ARG A 21 -0.43 -0.27 -6.15
CA ARG A 21 -1.39 0.84 -6.09
C ARG A 21 -2.66 0.45 -6.81
N THR A 22 -3.76 0.59 -6.10
CA THR A 22 -5.10 0.20 -6.53
C THR A 22 -6.03 1.41 -6.40
N GLN A 23 -7.25 1.32 -6.92
CA GLN A 23 -8.24 2.39 -6.74
C GLN A 23 -8.60 2.60 -5.26
N GLN A 24 -8.43 1.57 -4.42
CA GLN A 24 -8.71 1.62 -2.99
C GLN A 24 -7.55 2.16 -2.16
N GLY A 25 -6.34 2.18 -2.72
CA GLY A 25 -5.12 2.61 -2.03
C GLY A 25 -3.95 1.68 -2.27
N ILE A 26 -3.00 1.66 -1.33
CA ILE A 26 -1.75 0.90 -1.41
C ILE A 26 -1.90 -0.39 -0.62
N ILE A 27 -1.61 -1.52 -1.24
CA ILE A 27 -1.60 -2.81 -0.57
C ILE A 27 -0.38 -2.90 0.36
N ILE A 28 -0.63 -3.17 1.65
CA ILE A 28 0.42 -3.32 2.67
C ILE A 28 0.38 -4.68 3.38
N GLY A 29 -0.48 -5.59 2.94
CA GLY A 29 -0.54 -6.93 3.49
C GLY A 29 -1.60 -7.75 2.79
N PHE A 30 -1.49 -9.06 2.97
CA PHE A 30 -2.50 -10.00 2.51
C PHE A 30 -2.52 -11.24 3.41
N GLU A 31 -3.71 -11.82 3.55
CA GLU A 31 -3.98 -12.98 4.38
C GLU A 31 -4.93 -13.92 3.63
N TYR A 32 -4.69 -15.23 3.73
CA TYR A 32 -5.57 -16.23 3.12
C TYR A 32 -6.52 -16.80 4.15
N TYR A 33 -7.82 -16.71 3.89
CA TYR A 33 -8.85 -17.34 4.72
C TYR A 33 -9.24 -18.69 4.10
N ALA A 34 -8.76 -19.78 4.70
CA ALA A 34 -9.12 -21.13 4.29
C ALA A 34 -10.62 -21.39 4.52
N GLU A 35 -11.23 -22.18 3.64
CA GLU A 35 -12.68 -22.41 3.60
C GLU A 35 -13.25 -23.00 4.91
N ASP A 36 -12.45 -23.80 5.60
CA ASP A 36 -12.78 -24.42 6.90
C ASP A 36 -12.40 -23.56 8.12
N SER A 37 -11.88 -22.34 7.90
CA SER A 37 -11.50 -21.44 8.98
C SER A 37 -12.71 -20.66 9.51
N PHE A 38 -12.69 -20.35 10.82
CA PHE A 38 -13.68 -19.47 11.46
C PHE A 38 -13.78 -18.09 10.79
N LEU A 39 -12.67 -17.59 10.25
CA LEU A 39 -12.66 -16.31 9.53
C LEU A 39 -13.41 -16.40 8.20
N ALA A 40 -13.29 -17.50 7.47
CA ALA A 40 -14.04 -17.72 6.23
C ALA A 40 -15.54 -17.87 6.46
N GLU A 41 -15.98 -18.47 7.58
CA GLU A 41 -17.42 -18.55 7.92
C GLU A 41 -18.05 -17.15 8.03
N ARG A 42 -17.32 -16.20 8.59
CA ARG A 42 -17.83 -14.83 8.81
C ARG A 42 -17.64 -13.89 7.63
N TYR A 43 -16.54 -14.03 6.90
CA TYR A 43 -16.14 -13.05 5.89
C TYR A 43 -16.13 -13.60 4.47
N GLY A 44 -16.15 -14.92 4.29
CA GLY A 44 -15.92 -15.62 3.03
C GLY A 44 -14.46 -16.06 2.87
N SER A 45 -14.25 -17.21 2.22
CA SER A 45 -12.94 -17.77 1.92
C SER A 45 -12.16 -16.98 0.86
N GLY A 46 -10.85 -17.20 0.79
CA GLY A 46 -9.97 -16.61 -0.22
C GLY A 46 -9.06 -15.51 0.31
N TRP A 47 -8.45 -14.77 -0.62
CA TRP A 47 -7.47 -13.72 -0.31
C TRP A 47 -8.13 -12.46 0.23
N ARG A 48 -7.53 -11.94 1.31
CA ARG A 48 -7.81 -10.63 1.88
C ARG A 48 -6.59 -9.75 1.72
N TYR A 49 -6.83 -8.52 1.32
CA TYR A 49 -5.80 -7.50 1.16
C TYR A 49 -6.03 -6.39 2.18
N SER A 50 -4.95 -6.03 2.86
CA SER A 50 -4.90 -4.91 3.79
C SER A 50 -4.38 -3.69 3.03
N VAL A 51 -5.17 -2.63 2.97
CA VAL A 51 -4.96 -1.46 2.11
C VAL A 51 -4.98 -0.19 2.96
N ILE A 52 -4.00 0.68 2.73
CA ILE A 52 -4.03 2.06 3.24
C ILE A 52 -4.52 3.00 2.14
N PRO A 53 -5.50 3.89 2.39
CA PRO A 53 -6.02 4.81 1.37
C PRO A 53 -4.96 5.73 0.77
N HIS A 54 -3.99 6.15 1.58
CA HIS A 54 -2.84 6.95 1.17
C HIS A 54 -1.64 6.72 2.10
N LYS A 55 -0.43 7.07 1.66
CA LYS A 55 0.86 6.80 2.36
C LYS A 55 0.92 7.23 3.83
N ASN A 56 0.20 8.29 4.19
CA ASN A 56 0.21 8.86 5.54
C ASN A 56 -1.08 8.55 6.31
N SER A 57 -1.84 7.54 5.89
CA SER A 57 -3.08 7.16 6.58
C SER A 57 -2.75 6.22 7.72
N ASP A 58 -3.35 6.46 8.88
CA ASP A 58 -3.40 5.50 9.98
C ASP A 58 -4.56 4.50 9.80
N GLU A 59 -5.42 4.72 8.81
CA GLU A 59 -6.54 3.85 8.49
C GLU A 59 -6.07 2.62 7.69
N LEU A 60 -6.40 1.44 8.23
CA LEU A 60 -6.19 0.16 7.57
C LEU A 60 -7.53 -0.46 7.20
N LEU A 61 -7.73 -0.67 5.90
CA LEU A 61 -8.94 -1.25 5.34
C LEU A 61 -8.67 -2.66 4.83
N HIS A 62 -9.63 -3.56 5.01
CA HIS A 62 -9.52 -4.93 4.54
C HIS A 62 -10.53 -5.20 3.44
N TYR A 63 -10.05 -5.73 2.31
CA TYR A 63 -10.86 -6.04 1.14
C TYR A 63 -10.69 -7.49 0.75
N HIS A 64 -11.77 -8.10 0.24
CA HIS A 64 -11.66 -9.32 -0.53
C HIS A 64 -10.95 -9.05 -1.86
N GLU A 65 -10.24 -10.04 -2.41
CA GLU A 65 -9.57 -9.93 -3.71
C GLU A 65 -10.47 -9.38 -4.82
N SER A 66 -11.72 -9.85 -4.90
CA SER A 66 -12.68 -9.40 -5.91
C SER A 66 -13.12 -7.94 -5.77
N GLN A 67 -12.86 -7.31 -4.63
CA GLN A 67 -13.19 -5.90 -4.37
C GLN A 67 -12.04 -4.97 -4.75
N ILE A 68 -10.81 -5.48 -4.87
CA ILE A 68 -9.65 -4.72 -5.30
C ILE A 68 -9.76 -4.44 -6.79
N LYS A 69 -9.54 -3.18 -7.17
CA LYS A 69 -9.54 -2.75 -8.57
C LYS A 69 -8.17 -2.21 -8.93
N PRO A 70 -7.49 -2.79 -9.94
CA PRO A 70 -6.23 -2.24 -10.40
C PRO A 70 -6.44 -0.82 -10.93
N LEU A 71 -5.44 0.03 -10.77
CA LEU A 71 -5.36 1.28 -11.53
C LEU A 71 -5.07 0.95 -12.99
N SER A 72 -5.64 1.74 -13.89
CA SER A 72 -5.18 1.77 -15.27
C SER A 72 -3.72 2.29 -15.34
N PRO A 73 -2.97 1.94 -16.41
CA PRO A 73 -1.60 2.45 -16.57
C PRO A 73 -1.51 3.98 -16.56
N GLU A 74 -2.52 4.67 -17.10
CA GLU A 74 -2.59 6.13 -17.13
C GLU A 74 -2.81 6.73 -15.73
N GLU A 75 -3.73 6.17 -14.95
CA GLU A 75 -3.96 6.59 -13.56
C GLU A 75 -2.71 6.36 -12.71
N LEU A 76 -2.06 5.20 -12.85
CA LEU A 76 -0.84 4.88 -12.14
C LEU A 76 0.29 5.86 -12.49
N SER A 77 0.50 6.12 -13.79
CA SER A 77 1.49 7.09 -14.26
C SER A 77 1.22 8.49 -13.70
N SER A 78 -0.04 8.93 -13.76
CA SER A 78 -0.46 10.24 -13.25
C SER A 78 -0.19 10.38 -11.75
N GLN A 79 -0.47 9.34 -10.95
CA GLN A 79 -0.17 9.34 -9.52
C GLN A 79 1.34 9.40 -9.25
N ILE A 80 2.15 8.68 -10.02
CA ILE A 80 3.60 8.69 -9.87
C ILE A 80 4.17 10.08 -10.19
N ILE A 81 3.72 10.70 -11.30
CA ILE A 81 4.16 12.05 -11.69
C ILE A 81 3.77 13.07 -10.62
N ALA A 82 2.52 13.05 -10.16
CA ALA A 82 2.07 13.96 -9.10
C ALA A 82 2.88 13.80 -7.80
N GLU A 83 3.25 12.58 -7.45
CA GLU A 83 4.10 12.30 -6.28
C GLU A 83 5.54 12.81 -6.48
N ILE A 84 6.11 12.65 -7.68
CA ILE A 84 7.44 13.20 -8.02
C ILE A 84 7.43 14.73 -7.89
N ASP A 85 6.42 15.40 -8.47
CA ASP A 85 6.30 16.86 -8.46
C ASP A 85 6.17 17.39 -7.03
N CYS A 86 5.35 16.73 -6.20
CA CYS A 86 5.22 17.06 -4.78
C CYS A 86 6.56 16.97 -4.04
N HIS A 87 7.30 15.88 -4.22
CA HIS A 87 8.62 15.72 -3.59
C HIS A 87 9.63 16.76 -4.09
N GLN A 88 9.62 17.08 -5.38
CA GLN A 88 10.51 18.08 -5.95
C GLN A 88 10.27 19.46 -5.33
N GLN A 89 9.01 19.86 -5.17
CA GLN A 89 8.64 21.10 -4.49
C GLN A 89 9.11 21.11 -3.03
N GLN A 90 8.91 20.01 -2.28
CA GLN A 90 9.38 19.91 -0.90
C GLN A 90 10.90 20.03 -0.79
N ILE A 91 11.64 19.43 -1.72
CA ILE A 91 13.10 19.53 -1.79
C ILE A 91 13.52 20.99 -1.98
N ASP A 92 12.88 21.70 -2.91
CA ASP A 92 13.27 23.08 -3.23
C ASP A 92 12.95 24.06 -2.09
N VAL A 93 11.82 23.87 -1.40
CA VAL A 93 11.50 24.62 -0.17
C VAL A 93 12.57 24.36 0.91
N ARG A 94 12.96 23.10 1.15
CA ARG A 94 13.99 22.77 2.15
C ARG A 94 15.36 23.35 1.77
N LYS A 95 15.73 23.35 0.49
CA LYS A 95 16.97 23.99 0.02
C LYS A 95 16.99 25.48 0.33
N GLN A 96 15.88 26.19 0.10
CA GLN A 96 15.77 27.61 0.43
C GLN A 96 15.92 27.87 1.93
N GLN A 97 15.28 27.05 2.78
CA GLN A 97 15.40 27.15 4.23
C GLN A 97 16.86 26.95 4.69
N LEU A 98 17.56 25.95 4.15
CA LEU A 98 18.97 25.71 4.45
C LEU A 98 19.88 26.89 4.05
N LEU A 99 19.62 27.53 2.91
CA LEU A 99 20.36 28.72 2.48
C LEU A 99 20.16 29.90 3.44
N MET A 100 18.93 30.09 3.96
CA MET A 100 18.64 31.14 4.94
C MET A 100 19.36 30.90 6.27
N VAL A 101 19.34 29.67 6.79
CA VAL A 101 20.07 29.29 8.01
C VAL A 101 21.58 29.50 7.84
N ARG A 102 22.14 29.07 6.71
CA ARG A 102 23.57 29.27 6.40
C ARG A 102 23.94 30.75 6.33
N ARG A 103 23.09 31.61 5.75
CA ARG A 103 23.34 33.06 5.69
C ARG A 103 23.19 33.73 7.06
N GLY A 104 22.24 33.31 7.88
CA GLY A 104 22.08 33.80 9.26
C GLY A 104 23.29 33.47 10.14
N SER A 105 23.92 32.32 9.94
CA SER A 105 25.13 31.91 10.67
C SER A 105 26.42 32.61 10.23
N ILE A 106 26.44 33.29 9.07
CA ILE A 106 27.62 34.03 8.58
C ILE A 106 27.56 35.51 9.03
N ASN A 107 26.38 36.01 9.39
CA ASN A 107 26.12 37.42 9.72
C ASN A 107 25.93 37.68 11.22
N GLY A 108 26.31 36.74 12.09
CA GLY A 108 26.32 36.89 13.56
C GLY A 108 27.69 36.52 14.12
#